data_AF-A0A935CPR4-F1
#
_entry.id   AF-A0A935CPR4-F1
#
_cell.length_a   1.000
_cell.length_b   1.000
_cell.length_c   1.000
_cell.angle_alpha   90.00
_cell.angle_beta   90.00
_cell.angle_gamma   90.00
#
_symmetry.space_group_name_H-M   'P 1'
#
loop_
_entity.id
_entity.type
_entity.pdbx_description
1 polymer ?
#
loop_
_entity_poly.entity_id
_entity_poly.type
_entity_poly.pdbx_seq_one_letter_code
_entity_poly.pdbx_strand_id
1 'polypeptide(L)'
;MTTVGADPALGAEGYQLMIQPDAVTLTAPQPAGLHWGLQTLRQRLPAASAWPTVQPGPWLLPCGSVRDLPRFAWRGFMLDVARHFFDVPTIKRIIDLLALHKLNRLHLHLTDDQGWRLHIARWPALTAIGGATAVGGGPGGYYTQADYADIVAYAQRQGIMVIPD
;
A
#
# COMPACT_ATOMS: atom_id res chain seq x y z
N MET A 1 -7.13 6.54 -19.17
CA MET A 1 -7.30 5.24 -18.46
C MET A 1 -8.75 4.81 -18.60
N THR A 2 -9.03 3.53 -18.89
CA THR A 2 -10.41 3.06 -19.10
C THR A 2 -10.59 1.61 -18.67
N THR A 3 -11.80 1.23 -18.27
CA THR A 3 -12.20 -0.17 -18.10
C THR A 3 -12.93 -0.75 -19.32
N VAL A 4 -13.29 0.10 -20.28
CA VAL A 4 -14.00 -0.29 -21.50
C VAL A 4 -13.03 -0.90 -22.51
N GLY A 5 -13.42 -2.01 -23.13
CA GLY A 5 -12.61 -2.70 -24.15
C GLY A 5 -11.39 -3.44 -23.60
N ALA A 6 -11.33 -3.64 -22.27
CA ALA A 6 -10.29 -4.44 -21.65
C ALA A 6 -10.44 -5.92 -21.98
N ASP A 7 -9.31 -6.62 -22.18
CA ASP A 7 -9.29 -8.07 -22.33
C ASP A 7 -9.72 -8.76 -21.02
N PRO A 8 -10.85 -9.50 -20.99
CA PRO A 8 -11.33 -10.16 -19.79
C PRO A 8 -10.36 -11.18 -19.21
N ALA A 9 -9.45 -11.74 -20.02
CA ALA A 9 -8.46 -12.71 -19.57
C ALA A 9 -7.41 -12.13 -18.60
N LEU A 10 -7.36 -10.80 -18.44
CA LEU A 10 -6.49 -10.13 -17.47
C LEU A 10 -7.02 -10.21 -16.03
N GLY A 11 -8.27 -10.62 -15.83
CA GLY A 11 -8.87 -10.73 -14.50
C GLY A 11 -8.99 -9.39 -13.77
N ALA A 12 -9.14 -9.43 -12.44
CA ALA A 12 -9.42 -8.24 -11.64
C ALA A 12 -8.22 -7.29 -11.49
N GLU A 13 -7.00 -7.82 -11.51
CA GLU A 13 -5.78 -7.06 -11.20
C GLU A 13 -4.85 -6.90 -12.41
N GLY A 14 -5.13 -7.56 -13.54
CA GLY A 14 -4.31 -7.41 -14.74
C GLY A 14 -4.64 -6.16 -15.54
N TYR A 15 -3.68 -5.72 -16.36
CA TYR A 15 -3.79 -4.50 -17.16
C TYR A 15 -2.96 -4.57 -18.44
N GLN A 16 -3.25 -3.67 -19.36
CA GLN A 16 -2.44 -3.34 -20.53
C GLN A 16 -2.07 -1.85 -20.48
N LEU A 17 -0.78 -1.56 -20.54
CA LEU A 17 -0.22 -0.22 -20.65
C LEU A 17 0.43 -0.07 -22.03
N MET A 18 0.06 0.97 -22.75
CA MET A 18 0.61 1.30 -24.06
C MET A 18 1.10 2.75 -24.03
N ILE A 19 2.38 2.94 -24.34
CA ILE A 19 3.04 4.24 -24.41
C ILE A 19 3.41 4.47 -25.86
N GLN A 20 2.82 5.48 -26.46
CA GLN A 20 3.02 5.94 -27.83
C GLN A 20 3.60 7.36 -27.82
N PRO A 21 4.14 7.86 -28.95
CA PRO A 21 4.72 9.21 -29.00
C PRO A 21 3.77 10.33 -28.58
N ASP A 22 2.46 10.15 -28.82
CA ASP A 22 1.40 11.14 -28.64
C ASP A 22 0.41 10.77 -27.52
N ALA A 23 0.43 9.54 -27.02
CA ALA A 23 -0.55 9.06 -26.04
C ALA A 23 0.00 8.00 -25.08
N VAL A 24 -0.53 8.01 -23.84
CA VAL A 24 -0.38 6.90 -22.89
C VAL A 24 -1.76 6.34 -22.58
N THR A 25 -1.98 5.08 -22.95
CA THR A 25 -3.23 4.37 -22.73
C THR A 25 -3.03 3.25 -21.73
N LEU A 26 -3.86 3.23 -20.70
CA LEU A 26 -3.88 2.17 -19.69
C LEU A 26 -5.30 1.65 -19.56
N THR A 27 -5.45 0.36 -19.80
CA THR A 27 -6.72 -0.35 -19.87
C THR A 27 -6.69 -1.58 -18.96
N ALA A 28 -7.75 -1.81 -18.19
CA ALA A 28 -7.86 -2.97 -17.31
C ALA A 28 -9.33 -3.36 -17.08
N PRO A 29 -9.67 -4.64 -16.84
CA PRO A 29 -11.07 -5.03 -16.63
C PRO A 29 -11.70 -4.42 -15.37
N GLN A 30 -10.89 -4.09 -14.35
CA GLN A 30 -11.35 -3.51 -13.10
C GLN A 30 -10.42 -2.41 -12.59
N PRO A 31 -10.90 -1.54 -11.67
CA PRO A 31 -10.09 -0.46 -11.10
C PRO A 31 -8.77 -0.91 -10.44
N ALA A 32 -8.70 -2.12 -9.87
CA ALA A 32 -7.48 -2.64 -9.28
C ALA A 32 -6.36 -2.82 -10.32
N GLY A 33 -6.68 -3.34 -11.51
CA GLY A 33 -5.71 -3.41 -12.61
C GLY A 33 -5.25 -2.04 -13.10
N LEU A 34 -6.15 -1.05 -13.13
CA LEU A 34 -5.75 0.34 -13.42
C LEU A 34 -4.78 0.89 -12.36
N HIS A 35 -5.02 0.60 -11.08
CA HIS A 35 -4.14 1.00 -10.00
C HIS A 35 -2.74 0.37 -10.15
N TRP A 36 -2.64 -0.94 -10.45
CA TRP A 36 -1.34 -1.60 -10.66
C TRP A 36 -0.62 -1.14 -11.93
N GLY A 37 -1.36 -0.85 -12.99
CA GLY A 37 -0.78 -0.28 -14.21
C GLY A 37 -0.19 1.11 -14.00
N LEU A 38 -0.79 1.94 -13.13
CA LEU A 38 -0.20 3.20 -12.72
C LEU A 38 1.14 3.01 -11.99
N GLN A 39 1.28 1.97 -11.17
CA GLN A 39 2.56 1.69 -10.51
C GLN A 39 3.65 1.34 -11.53
N THR A 40 3.31 0.59 -12.57
CA THR A 40 4.24 0.34 -13.69
C THR A 40 4.56 1.60 -14.45
N LEU A 41 3.57 2.46 -14.73
CA LEU A 41 3.83 3.75 -15.39
C LEU A 41 4.78 4.63 -14.55
N ARG A 42 4.58 4.69 -13.22
CA ARG A 42 5.48 5.42 -12.30
C ARG A 42 6.91 4.89 -12.37
N GLN A 43 7.09 3.57 -12.48
CA GLN A 43 8.41 2.93 -12.62
C GLN A 43 9.06 3.20 -13.99
N ARG A 44 8.30 3.62 -15.01
CA ARG A 44 8.83 3.99 -16.33
C ARG A 44 9.28 5.44 -16.42
N LEU A 45 8.84 6.30 -15.50
CA LEU A 45 9.30 7.68 -15.43
C LEU A 45 10.79 7.73 -15.02
N PRO A 46 11.52 8.79 -15.39
CA PRO A 46 12.88 9.04 -14.89
C PRO A 46 12.92 9.04 -13.35
N ALA A 47 14.02 8.58 -12.76
CA ALA A 47 14.19 8.50 -11.31
C ALA A 47 13.97 9.84 -10.58
N ALA A 48 14.26 10.96 -11.26
CA ALA A 48 13.97 12.31 -10.79
C ALA A 48 12.49 12.51 -10.39
N SER A 49 11.55 11.75 -10.97
CA SER A 49 10.11 11.86 -10.70
C SER A 49 9.71 11.40 -9.31
N ALA A 50 10.56 10.62 -8.66
CA ALA A 50 10.33 10.11 -7.32
C ALA A 50 10.84 11.05 -6.22
N TRP A 51 11.47 12.17 -6.58
CA TRP A 51 11.96 13.14 -5.61
C TRP A 51 10.81 13.90 -4.95
N PRO A 52 10.93 14.26 -3.66
CA PRO A 52 9.89 14.98 -2.95
C PRO A 52 9.73 16.45 -3.41
N THR A 53 10.72 16.97 -4.15
CA THR A 53 10.73 18.33 -4.70
C THR A 53 10.46 18.31 -6.20
N VAL A 54 9.83 19.37 -6.72
CA VAL A 54 9.56 19.53 -8.15
C VAL A 54 10.89 19.51 -8.92
N GLN A 55 11.01 18.56 -9.85
CA GLN A 55 12.16 18.48 -10.74
C GLN A 55 11.83 19.08 -12.11
N PRO A 56 12.79 19.75 -12.78
CA PRO A 56 12.60 20.24 -14.13
C PRO A 56 12.49 19.08 -15.13
N GLY A 57 11.69 19.28 -16.18
CA GLY A 57 11.59 18.37 -17.31
C GLY A 57 12.74 18.54 -18.34
N PRO A 58 12.66 17.86 -19.50
CA PRO A 58 11.53 17.05 -19.97
C PRO A 58 11.41 15.68 -19.29
N TRP A 59 10.16 15.23 -19.10
CA TRP A 59 9.83 13.90 -18.57
C TRP A 59 9.63 12.90 -19.71
N LEU A 60 10.72 12.24 -20.13
CA LEU A 60 10.67 11.29 -21.23
C LEU A 60 10.21 9.91 -20.76
N LEU A 61 9.28 9.31 -21.50
CA LEU A 61 8.80 7.93 -21.30
C LEU A 61 9.18 7.09 -22.53
N PRO A 62 9.80 5.91 -22.36
CA PRO A 62 10.06 5.03 -23.48
C PRO A 62 8.75 4.48 -24.06
N CYS A 63 8.57 4.62 -25.37
CA CYS A 63 7.45 4.00 -26.08
C CYS A 63 7.51 2.47 -25.96
N GLY A 64 6.34 1.83 -25.89
CA GLY A 64 6.24 0.38 -25.76
C GLY A 64 4.88 -0.08 -25.25
N SER A 65 4.75 -1.39 -25.04
CA SER A 65 3.56 -1.99 -24.45
C SER A 65 3.94 -2.93 -23.31
N VAL A 66 3.07 -3.00 -22.30
CA VAL A 66 3.15 -3.92 -21.18
C VAL A 66 1.80 -4.57 -21.02
N ARG A 67 1.79 -5.90 -20.96
CA ARG A 67 0.64 -6.70 -20.55
C ARG A 67 1.06 -7.45 -19.29
N ASP A 68 0.32 -7.27 -18.20
CA ASP A 68 0.74 -7.78 -16.89
C ASP A 68 -0.49 -8.22 -16.08
N LEU A 69 -0.32 -9.26 -15.28
CA LEU A 69 -1.32 -9.83 -14.40
C LEU A 69 -0.63 -10.64 -13.29
N PRO A 70 -1.19 -10.66 -12.07
CA PRO A 70 -0.52 -11.35 -10.97
C PRO A 70 -0.65 -12.88 -11.11
N ARG A 71 0.45 -13.59 -10.83
CA ARG A 71 0.43 -15.05 -10.68
C ARG A 71 -0.35 -15.51 -9.44
N PHE A 72 -0.30 -14.73 -8.35
CA PHE A 72 -0.95 -15.04 -7.08
C PHE A 72 -1.88 -13.91 -6.67
N ALA A 73 -3.10 -14.25 -6.26
CA ALA A 73 -4.08 -13.28 -5.78
C ALA A 73 -3.69 -12.66 -4.42
N TRP A 74 -2.99 -13.41 -3.57
CA TRP A 74 -2.52 -12.95 -2.26
C TRP A 74 -1.04 -12.61 -2.31
N ARG A 75 -0.71 -11.32 -2.15
CA ARG A 75 0.68 -10.82 -2.15
C ARG A 75 0.83 -9.90 -0.95
N GLY A 76 1.25 -10.49 0.16
CA GLY A 76 1.19 -9.86 1.48
C GLY A 76 2.54 -9.47 2.08
N PHE A 77 2.48 -8.53 3.00
CA PHE A 77 3.55 -8.14 3.89
C PHE A 77 3.00 -8.09 5.32
N MET A 78 3.72 -8.64 6.28
CA MET A 78 3.37 -8.56 7.70
C MET A 78 4.30 -7.58 8.41
N LEU A 79 3.72 -6.66 9.17
CA LEU A 79 4.45 -5.75 10.03
C LEU A 79 4.13 -6.05 11.49
N ASP A 80 5.18 -6.29 12.27
CA ASP A 80 5.12 -6.39 13.71
C ASP A 80 5.24 -5.01 14.34
N VAL A 81 4.12 -4.54 14.90
CA VAL A 81 4.04 -3.28 15.64
C VAL A 81 3.96 -3.52 17.16
N ALA A 82 3.82 -4.78 17.58
CA ALA A 82 3.75 -5.18 18.97
C ALA A 82 5.13 -5.16 19.63
N ARG A 83 6.18 -5.62 18.93
CA ARG A 83 7.55 -5.64 19.47
C ARG A 83 8.16 -4.24 19.54
N HIS A 84 7.95 -3.43 18.50
CA HIS A 84 8.31 -2.00 18.46
C HIS A 84 7.19 -1.23 17.75
N PHE A 85 6.74 -0.14 18.36
CA PHE A 85 5.64 0.65 17.82
C PHE A 85 6.10 1.55 16.66
N PHE A 86 5.29 1.63 15.61
CA PHE A 86 5.46 2.54 14.48
C PHE A 86 4.22 3.43 14.36
N ASP A 87 4.41 4.72 14.16
CA ASP A 87 3.31 5.68 14.08
C ASP A 87 2.51 5.58 12.76
N VAL A 88 1.33 6.19 12.72
CA VAL A 88 0.43 6.17 11.54
C VAL A 88 1.13 6.67 10.27
N PRO A 89 1.91 7.78 10.27
CA PRO A 89 2.69 8.21 9.11
C PRO A 89 3.65 7.13 8.59
N THR A 90 4.33 6.41 9.48
CA THR A 90 5.22 5.31 9.10
C THR A 90 4.46 4.17 8.44
N ILE A 91 3.30 3.77 9.01
CA ILE A 91 2.44 2.73 8.40
C ILE A 91 1.98 3.14 7.01
N LYS A 92 1.54 4.39 6.82
CA LYS A 92 1.14 4.92 5.51
C LYS A 92 2.29 4.91 4.50
N ARG A 93 3.50 5.27 4.92
CA ARG A 93 4.67 5.19 4.06
C ARG A 93 5.01 3.75 3.66
N ILE A 94 4.84 2.79 4.57
CA ILE A 94 4.98 1.36 4.24
C ILE A 94 3.93 0.96 3.22
N ILE A 95 2.65 1.32 3.41
CA ILE A 95 1.57 1.06 2.44
C ILE A 95 1.93 1.57 1.04
N ASP A 96 2.47 2.80 0.93
CA ASP A 96 2.90 3.35 -0.36
C ASP A 96 3.99 2.50 -1.03
N LEU A 97 4.95 2.00 -0.24
CA LEU A 97 6.01 1.12 -0.73
C LEU A 97 5.44 -0.24 -1.16
N LEU A 98 4.51 -0.81 -0.41
CA LEU A 98 3.83 -2.06 -0.76
C LEU A 98 3.08 -1.92 -2.09
N ALA A 99 2.33 -0.82 -2.26
CA ALA A 99 1.56 -0.54 -3.46
C ALA A 99 2.47 -0.36 -4.68
N LEU A 100 3.59 0.37 -4.54
CA LEU A 100 4.59 0.52 -5.61
C LEU A 100 5.09 -0.84 -6.14
N HIS A 101 5.15 -1.85 -5.28
CA HIS A 101 5.58 -3.22 -5.62
C HIS A 101 4.42 -4.18 -5.85
N LYS A 102 3.19 -3.68 -6.02
CA LYS A 102 1.96 -4.44 -6.30
C LYS A 102 1.61 -5.48 -5.23
N LEU A 103 2.05 -5.28 -3.99
CA LEU A 103 1.56 -6.03 -2.84
C LEU A 103 0.17 -5.50 -2.46
N ASN A 104 -0.76 -6.40 -2.15
CA ASN A 104 -2.18 -6.08 -1.99
C ASN A 104 -2.73 -6.49 -0.61
N ARG A 105 -1.89 -6.96 0.29
CA ARG A 105 -2.24 -7.27 1.69
C ARG A 105 -1.20 -6.69 2.65
N LEU A 106 -1.69 -6.02 3.68
CA LEU A 106 -0.89 -5.62 4.84
C LEU A 106 -1.44 -6.35 6.06
N HIS A 107 -0.66 -7.25 6.61
CA HIS A 107 -0.96 -7.93 7.86
C HIS A 107 -0.33 -7.13 9.00
N LEU A 108 -1.14 -6.64 9.94
CA LEU A 108 -0.67 -5.92 11.12
C LEU A 108 -0.75 -6.86 12.32
N HIS A 109 0.42 -7.24 12.83
CA HIS A 109 0.55 -7.98 14.09
C HIS A 109 0.51 -6.98 15.24
N LEU A 110 -0.70 -6.77 15.77
CA LEU A 110 -1.08 -5.69 16.68
C LEU A 110 -0.87 -6.04 18.14
N THR A 111 -0.72 -7.33 18.46
CA THR A 111 -0.64 -7.78 19.85
C THR A 111 0.42 -8.86 20.02
N ASP A 112 1.17 -8.79 21.12
CA ASP A 112 2.15 -9.80 21.51
C ASP A 112 2.51 -9.61 23.00
N ASP A 113 3.40 -10.46 23.54
CA ASP A 113 3.81 -10.43 24.95
C ASP A 113 4.36 -9.05 25.38
N GLN A 114 5.02 -8.34 24.45
CA GLN A 114 5.63 -7.04 24.72
C GLN A 114 4.73 -5.83 24.46
N GLY A 115 3.51 -6.01 23.94
CA GLY A 115 2.72 -4.87 23.52
C GLY A 115 1.32 -5.17 23.00
N TRP A 116 0.36 -4.31 23.37
CA TRP A 116 -0.98 -4.26 22.81
C TRP A 116 -1.22 -2.93 22.08
N ARG A 117 -1.45 -2.96 20.76
CA ARG A 117 -1.38 -1.76 19.91
C ARG A 117 -2.71 -1.23 19.39
N LEU A 118 -3.86 -1.83 19.71
CA LEU A 118 -5.15 -1.33 19.25
C LEU A 118 -6.08 -0.99 20.41
N HIS A 119 -6.59 0.24 20.47
CA HIS A 119 -7.50 0.63 21.53
C HIS A 119 -8.85 -0.10 21.48
N ILE A 120 -9.18 -0.82 22.55
CA ILE A 120 -10.47 -1.48 22.74
C ILE A 120 -11.21 -0.79 23.89
N ALA A 121 -12.28 -0.06 23.57
CA ALA A 121 -13.01 0.77 24.55
C ALA A 121 -13.50 -0.03 25.77
N ARG A 122 -13.90 -1.29 25.58
CA ARG A 122 -14.33 -2.18 26.66
C ARG A 122 -13.20 -2.59 27.62
N TRP A 123 -11.95 -2.53 27.17
CA TRP A 123 -10.77 -3.01 27.90
C TRP A 123 -9.64 -1.97 27.84
N PRO A 124 -9.83 -0.78 28.43
CA PRO A 124 -8.90 0.35 28.29
C PRO A 124 -7.50 0.07 28.85
N ALA A 125 -7.38 -0.84 29.82
CA ALA A 125 -6.11 -1.27 30.40
C ALA A 125 -5.18 -1.94 29.38
N LEU A 126 -5.73 -2.54 28.30
CA LEU A 126 -4.92 -3.18 27.26
C LEU A 126 -3.94 -2.17 26.64
N THR A 127 -4.41 -0.97 26.28
CA THR A 127 -3.53 0.07 25.73
C THR A 127 -2.89 0.95 26.81
N ALA A 128 -3.60 1.24 27.91
CA ALA A 128 -3.08 2.13 28.96
C ALA A 128 -1.91 1.51 29.73
N ILE A 129 -1.89 0.18 29.90
CA ILE A 129 -0.82 -0.57 30.56
C ILE A 129 -0.05 -1.39 29.53
N GLY A 130 -0.73 -2.28 28.81
CA GLY A 130 -0.11 -3.19 27.84
C GLY A 130 0.46 -2.49 26.59
N GLY A 131 0.10 -1.24 26.33
CA GLY A 131 0.67 -0.44 25.25
C GLY A 131 1.85 0.44 25.66
N ALA A 132 2.19 0.51 26.95
CA ALA A 132 3.11 1.53 27.47
C ALA A 132 4.59 1.29 27.13
N THR A 133 4.98 0.04 26.85
CA THR A 133 6.37 -0.36 26.61
C THR A 133 6.54 -1.02 25.25
N ALA A 134 7.81 -1.28 24.91
CA ALA A 134 8.26 -2.08 23.78
C ALA A 134 9.42 -2.98 24.23
N VAL A 135 9.91 -3.84 23.33
CA VAL A 135 11.13 -4.64 23.55
C VAL A 135 12.28 -3.73 23.99
N GLY A 136 13.08 -4.19 24.95
CA GLY A 136 14.22 -3.43 25.46
C GLY A 136 13.87 -2.24 26.37
N GLY A 137 12.60 -2.11 26.79
CA GLY A 137 12.16 -1.01 27.66
C GLY A 137 12.00 0.33 26.93
N GLY A 138 11.98 0.31 25.59
CA GLY A 138 11.68 1.49 24.78
C GLY A 138 10.24 1.99 24.95
N PRO A 139 9.94 3.20 24.47
CA PRO A 139 8.59 3.73 24.49
C PRO A 139 7.66 2.84 23.65
N GLY A 140 6.50 2.53 24.20
CA GLY A 140 5.43 1.86 23.48
C GLY A 140 4.59 2.83 22.63
N GLY A 141 3.31 2.55 22.56
CA GLY A 141 2.33 3.26 21.75
C GLY A 141 1.17 2.35 21.37
N TYR A 142 0.10 2.96 20.86
CA TYR A 142 -1.06 2.25 20.33
C TYR A 142 -1.81 3.14 19.34
N TYR A 143 -2.61 2.52 18.48
CA TYR A 143 -3.54 3.17 17.59
C TYR A 143 -4.90 3.33 18.29
N THR A 144 -5.45 4.54 18.23
CA THR A 144 -6.87 4.73 18.52
C THR A 144 -7.72 4.05 17.44
N GLN A 145 -9.02 3.93 17.69
CA GLN A 145 -9.94 3.44 16.65
C GLN A 145 -9.95 4.35 15.42
N ALA A 146 -9.78 5.66 15.61
CA ALA A 146 -9.68 6.62 14.52
C ALA A 146 -8.39 6.43 13.71
N ASP A 147 -7.26 6.23 14.38
CA ASP A 147 -5.97 5.95 13.72
C ASP A 147 -6.05 4.67 12.89
N TYR A 148 -6.60 3.60 13.46
CA TYR A 148 -6.72 2.32 12.76
C TYR A 148 -7.69 2.42 11.56
N ALA A 149 -8.82 3.12 11.72
CA ALA A 149 -9.73 3.37 10.61
C ALA A 149 -9.07 4.20 9.48
N ASP A 150 -8.24 5.19 9.83
CA ASP A 150 -7.47 5.98 8.86
C ASP A 150 -6.42 5.12 8.13
N ILE A 151 -5.72 4.22 8.84
CA ILE A 151 -4.81 3.24 8.23
C ILE A 151 -5.57 2.35 7.22
N VAL A 152 -6.70 1.78 7.62
CA VAL A 152 -7.51 0.90 6.75
C VAL A 152 -8.00 1.66 5.52
N ALA A 153 -8.56 2.87 5.70
CA ALA A 153 -9.04 3.69 4.59
C ALA A 153 -7.89 4.11 3.66
N TYR A 154 -6.71 4.40 4.20
CA TYR A 154 -5.52 4.72 3.42
C TYR A 154 -5.05 3.52 2.59
N ALA A 155 -4.95 2.34 3.20
CA ALA A 155 -4.59 1.09 2.52
C ALA A 155 -5.55 0.79 1.37
N GLN A 156 -6.86 0.93 1.60
CA GLN A 156 -7.89 0.69 0.57
C GLN A 156 -7.72 1.60 -0.66
N ARG A 157 -7.38 2.88 -0.46
CA ARG A 157 -7.09 3.80 -1.58
C ARG A 157 -5.88 3.37 -2.41
N GLN A 158 -4.96 2.62 -1.80
CA GLN A 158 -3.77 2.05 -2.43
C GLN A 158 -3.99 0.61 -2.93
N GLY A 159 -5.23 0.11 -2.96
CA GLY A 159 -5.54 -1.25 -3.39
C GLY A 159 -5.10 -2.35 -2.42
N ILE A 160 -4.83 -1.99 -1.17
CA ILE A 160 -4.33 -2.89 -0.13
C ILE A 160 -5.42 -3.17 0.90
N MET A 161 -5.63 -4.45 1.21
CA MET A 161 -6.49 -4.89 2.30
C MET A 161 -5.65 -5.10 3.58
N VAL A 162 -6.11 -4.52 4.68
CA VAL A 162 -5.49 -4.70 6.00
C VAL A 162 -6.08 -5.95 6.67
N ILE A 163 -5.22 -6.82 7.16
CA ILE A 163 -5.55 -7.99 7.97
C ILE A 163 -5.04 -7.69 9.39
N PRO A 164 -5.91 -7.58 10.42
CA PRO A 164 -5.46 -7.51 11.82
C PRO A 164 -5.18 -8.89 12.40
N ASP A 165 -4.18 -8.95 13.29
CA ASP A 165 -3.90 -10.07 14.22
C ASP A 165 -3.59 -9.51 15.61
#